data_AF-A0A2N1WAE7-F1
#
_entry.id   AF-A0A2N1WAE7-F1
#
_cell.length_a   1.000
_cell.length_b   1.000
_cell.length_c   1.000
_cell.angle_alpha   90.00
_cell.angle_beta   90.00
_cell.angle_gamma   90.00
#
_symmetry.space_group_name_H-M   'P 1'
#
loop_
_entity.id
_entity.type
_entity.pdbx_description
1 polymer ?
#
loop_
_entity_poly.entity_id
_entity_poly.type
_entity_poly.pdbx_seq_one_letter_code
_entity_poly.pdbx_strand_id
1 'polypeptide(L)' 'MPLYDFRCIACGRVFERLVRGDDVVSCPDCGTTTADRLLAMPARPARGDRGGTL' A
#
# COMPACT_ATOMS: atom_id res chain seq x y z
N MET A 1 2.35 -14.76 -1.95
CA MET A 1 3.53 -13.89 -1.72
C MET A 1 3.01 -12.46 -1.78
N PRO A 2 2.94 -11.74 -0.65
CA PRO A 2 2.25 -10.44 -0.62
C PRO A 2 3.09 -9.38 -1.33
N LEU A 3 2.49 -8.71 -2.32
CA LEU A 3 3.00 -7.45 -2.85
C LEU A 3 2.46 -6.30 -1.99
N TYR A 4 3.28 -5.27 -1.84
CA TYR A 4 2.89 -4.03 -1.18
C TYR A 4 3.27 -2.85 -2.05
N ASP A 5 2.43 -1.82 -1.99
CA ASP A 5 2.70 -0.53 -2.59
C ASP A 5 3.60 0.30 -1.68
N PHE A 6 4.59 0.96 -2.26
CA PHE A 6 5.51 1.87 -1.58
C PHE A 6 5.51 3.22 -2.28
N ARG A 7 5.56 4.29 -1.48
CA ARG A 7 5.76 5.65 -1.98
C ARG A 7 7.12 6.17 -1.56
N CYS A 8 7.97 6.45 -2.54
CA CYS A 8 9.27 7.07 -2.29
C CYS A 8 9.09 8.49 -1.75
N ILE A 9 9.73 8.81 -0.62
CA ILE A 9 9.66 10.15 -0.03
C ILE A 9 10.54 11.14 -0.79
N ALA A 10 11.65 10.68 -1.39
CA ALA A 10 12.57 11.56 -2.12
C ALA A 10 12.03 12.00 -3.48
N CYS A 11 11.47 11.08 -4.28
CA CYS A 11 10.98 11.39 -5.63
C CYS A 11 9.46 11.35 -5.78
N GLY A 12 8.73 10.96 -4.74
CA GLY A 12 7.26 10.93 -4.73
C GLY A 12 6.61 9.81 -5.53
N ARG A 13 7.40 8.95 -6.21
CA ARG A 13 6.89 7.86 -7.05
C ARG A 13 6.35 6.71 -6.21
N VAL A 14 5.27 6.11 -6.71
CA VAL A 14 4.66 4.91 -6.15
C VAL A 14 5.13 3.70 -6.96
N PHE A 15 5.53 2.63 -6.27
CA PHE A 15 6.01 1.40 -6.89
C PHE A 15 5.64 0.18 -6.04
N GLU A 16 5.38 -0.95 -6.68
CA GLU A 16 5.14 -2.22 -5.98
C GLU A 16 6.45 -2.93 -5.68
N ARG A 17 6.56 -3.48 -4.46
CA ARG A 17 7.62 -4.41 -4.11
C ARG A 17 7.13 -5.60 -3.34
N LEU A 18 7.82 -6.70 -3.61
CA LEU A 18 7.70 -7.94 -2.88
C LEU A 18 8.63 -7.90 -1.68
N VAL A 19 8.07 -7.80 -0.48
CA VAL A 19 8.85 -7.71 0.76
C VAL A 19 8.82 -9.05 1.47
N ARG A 20 10.00 -9.54 1.86
CA ARG A 20 10.16 -10.74 2.69
C ARG A 20 10.81 -10.36 4.02
N GLY A 21 10.06 -10.47 5.11
CA GLY A 21 10.57 -10.10 6.44
C GLY A 21 10.96 -8.62 6.50
N ASP A 22 12.17 -8.34 6.96
CA ASP A 22 12.73 -6.99 7.17
C ASP A 22 13.53 -6.46 5.96
N ASP A 23 13.13 -6.83 4.75
CA ASP A 23 13.82 -6.41 3.51
C ASP A 23 13.83 -4.88 3.35
N VAL A 24 15.00 -4.32 3.02
CA VAL A 24 15.19 -2.88 2.85
C VAL A 24 14.75 -2.48 1.44
N VAL A 25 13.64 -1.77 1.36
CA VAL A 25 13.05 -1.37 0.08
C VAL A 25 13.73 -0.11 -0.48
N SER A 26 14.47 -0.30 -1.57
CA SER A 26 15.05 0.81 -2.34
C SER A 26 14.15 1.22 -3.51
N CYS A 27 14.01 2.52 -3.73
CA CYS A 27 13.29 3.07 -4.88
C CYS A 27 14.07 2.77 -6.18
N PRO A 28 13.45 2.14 -7.20
CA PRO A 28 14.14 1.79 -8.44
C PRO A 28 14.50 3.02 -9.30
N ASP A 29 13.80 4.14 -9.14
CA ASP A 29 14.05 5.34 -9.95
C ASP A 29 15.17 6.23 -9.43
N CYS A 30 15.31 6.34 -8.11
CA CYS A 30 16.28 7.27 -7.49
C CYS A 30 17.26 6.60 -6.51
N GLY A 31 17.08 5.31 -6.22
CA GLY A 31 17.99 4.54 -5.37
C GLY A 31 17.88 4.80 -3.86
N THR A 32 16.99 5.69 -3.41
CA THR A 32 16.82 5.94 -1.95
C THR A 32 16.17 4.75 -1.26
N THR A 33 16.56 4.50 -0.01
CA THR A 33 15.93 3.52 0.89
C THR A 33 14.80 4.12 1.72
N THR A 34 14.47 5.40 1.50
CA THR A 34 13.40 6.10 2.22
C THR A 34 12.10 6.02 1.43
N ALA A 35 11.31 4.98 1.70
CA ALA A 35 9.98 4.79 1.15
C ALA A 35 8.96 4.46 2.24
N ASP A 36 7.75 5.01 2.11
CA ASP A 36 6.64 4.75 3.01
C ASP A 36 5.74 3.65 2.43
N ARG A 37 5.34 2.68 3.26
CA ARG A 37 4.52 1.55 2.83
C ARG A 37 3.05 1.98 2.80
N LEU A 38 2.47 2.00 1.60
CA LEU A 38 1.05 2.24 1.43
C LEU A 38 0.30 0.97 1.84
N LEU A 39 -0.24 0.95 3.06
CA LEU A 39 -1.21 -0.06 3.44
C LEU A 39 -2.51 0.23 2.69
N ALA A 40 -2.93 -0.70 1.82
CA ALA A 40 -4.29 -0.72 1.33
C ALA A 40 -5.23 -0.87 2.54
N MET A 41 -5.89 0.21 2.94
CA MET A 41 -6.98 0.12 3.90
C MET A 41 -8.08 -0.71 3.24
N PRO A 42 -8.48 -1.88 3.80
CA PRO A 42 -9.65 -2.57 3.28
C PRO A 42 -10.83 -1.61 3.43
N ALA A 43 -11.46 -1.27 2.30
CA ALA A 43 -12.67 -0.48 2.30
C ALA A 43 -13.65 -1.17 3.25
N ARG A 44 -14.04 -0.46 4.32
CA ARG A 44 -14.99 -0.98 5.29
C ARG A 44 -16.22 -1.42 4.49
N PRO A 45 -16.69 -2.67 4.61
CA PRO A 45 -17.90 -3.08 3.89
C PRO A 45 -18.99 -2.09 4.27
N ALA A 46 -19.54 -1.41 3.27
CA ALA A 46 -20.67 -0.52 3.47
C ALA A 46 -21.73 -1.34 4.20
N ARG A 47 -22.06 -0.93 5.42
CA ARG A 47 -23.12 -1.54 6.21
C ARG A 47 -24.39 -1.38 5.38
N GLY A 48 -24.76 -2.44 4.67
CA GLY A 48 -26.03 -2.51 3.96
C GLY A 48 -27.12 -2.65 5.00
N ASP A 49 -27.59 -1.55 5.58
CA ASP A 49 -28.76 -1.55 6.44
C ASP A 49 -29.98 -0.86 5.78
N ARG A 50 -31.02 -1.70 5.65
CA ARG A 50 -32.47 -1.41 5.72
C ARG A 50 -33.16 -0.80 4.50
N GLY A 51 -33.86 -1.68 3.77
CA GLY A 51 -35.01 -1.35 2.94
C GLY A 51 -35.99 -2.52 2.88
N GLY A 52 -36.79 -2.71 3.93
CA GLY A 52 -37.82 -3.75 3.99
C GLY A 52 -38.92 -3.32 4.96
N THR A 53 -39.90 -2.60 4.44
CA THR A 53 -41.17 -2.32 5.12
C THR A 53 -42.24 -3.04 4.30
N LEU A 54 -42.87 -4.05 4.91
CA LEU A 54 -44.13 -4.67 4.51
C LEU A 54 -45.17 -4.29 5.57
#